data_AF-A0A1Y5JX21-F1
#
_entry.id   AF-A0A1Y5JX21-F1
#
_cell.length_a   1.000
_cell.length_b   1.000
_cell.length_c   1.000
_cell.angle_alpha   90.00
_cell.angle_beta   90.00
_cell.angle_gamma   90.00
#
_symmetry.space_group_name_H-M   'P 1'
#
loop_
_entity.id
_entity.type
_entity.pdbx_description
1 polymer ?
#
loop_
_entity_poly.entity_id
_entity_poly.type
_entity_poly.pdbx_seq_one_letter_code
_entity_poly.pdbx_strand_id
1 'polypeptide(L)' 'MIKALKFYPPLLLGIWLVLVAAMPLVFSYPYSSGSNSGPRNTWELIVMISYDSWGWFLMIGIAFIAYVALRQKRARR' A
#
# COMPACT_ATOMS: atom_id res chain seq x y z
N MET A 1 11.77 -6.49 -30.56
CA MET A 1 10.84 -7.40 -29.84
C MET A 1 10.54 -6.82 -28.47
N ILE A 2 9.36 -6.24 -28.28
CA ILE A 2 8.91 -5.80 -26.95
C ILE A 2 8.41 -7.06 -26.23
N LYS A 3 9.07 -7.48 -25.15
CA LYS A 3 8.56 -8.57 -24.31
C LYS A 3 7.20 -8.14 -23.76
N ALA A 4 6.15 -8.90 -24.07
CA ALA A 4 4.83 -8.67 -23.49
C ALA A 4 4.96 -8.71 -21.95
N LEU A 5 4.72 -7.57 -21.31
CA LEU A 5 4.69 -7.48 -19.85
C LEU A 5 3.50 -8.30 -19.37
N LYS A 6 3.75 -9.48 -18.80
CA LYS A 6 2.68 -10.26 -18.16
C LYS A 6 2.12 -9.44 -17.01
N PHE A 7 0.83 -9.11 -17.09
CA PHE A 7 0.12 -8.40 -16.04
C PHE A 7 -0.04 -9.30 -14.81
N TYR A 8 0.42 -8.81 -13.66
CA TYR A 8 0.26 -9.49 -12.37
C TYR A 8 -0.54 -8.57 -11.43
N PRO A 9 -1.88 -8.69 -11.39
CA PRO A 9 -2.72 -7.90 -10.49
C PRO A 9 -2.25 -7.92 -9.03
N PRO A 10 -1.80 -9.06 -8.45
CA PRO A 10 -1.30 -9.09 -7.08
C PRO A 10 -0.04 -8.24 -6.88
N LEU A 11 0.81 -8.07 -7.91
CA LEU A 11 2.00 -7.25 -7.82
C LEU A 11 1.64 -5.77 -7.69
N LEU A 12 0.69 -5.31 -8.51
CA LEU A 12 0.20 -3.93 -8.46
C LEU A 12 -0.48 -3.62 -7.14
N LEU A 13 -1.31 -4.55 -6.64
CA LEU A 13 -1.93 -4.41 -5.32
C LEU A 13 -0.88 -4.38 -4.21
N GLY A 14 0.14 -5.23 -4.28
CA GLY A 14 1.25 -5.24 -3.31
C GLY A 14 2.01 -3.93 -3.29
N ILE A 15 2.36 -3.38 -4.46
CA ILE A 15 3.01 -2.07 -4.58
C ILE A 15 2.12 -0.96 -4.00
N TRP A 16 0.83 -0.96 -4.34
CA TRP A 16 -0.11 0.04 -3.86
C TRP A 16 -0.25 0.01 -2.33
N LEU A 17 -0.35 -1.17 -1.73
CA LEU A 17 -0.38 -1.34 -0.28
C LEU A 17 0.88 -0.81 0.41
N VAL A 18 2.06 -1.07 -0.16
CA VAL A 18 3.32 -0.53 0.37
C VAL A 18 3.34 1.00 0.30
N LEU A 19 2.82 1.60 -0.78
CA LEU A 19 2.72 3.05 -0.91
C LEU A 19 1.77 3.66 0.12
N VAL A 20 0.61 3.03 0.35
CA VAL A 20 -0.33 3.47 1.40
C VAL A 20 0.30 3.33 2.78
N ALA A 21 0.99 2.22 3.06
CA ALA A 21 1.70 2.01 4.32
C ALA A 21 2.83 3.03 4.56
N ALA A 22 3.41 3.58 3.50
CA ALA A 22 4.45 4.59 3.57
C ALA A 22 3.90 6.02 3.77
N MET A 23 2.60 6.25 3.65
CA MET A 23 2.00 7.58 3.82
C MET A 23 2.37 8.27 5.14
N PRO A 24 2.38 7.58 6.31
CA PRO A 24 2.77 8.20 7.58
C PRO A 24 4.20 8.75 7.61
N LEU A 25 5.08 8.30 6.70
CA LEU A 25 6.47 8.79 6.60
C LEU A 25 6.58 10.13 5.88
N VAL A 26 5.55 10.52 5.11
CA VAL A 26 5.56 11.70 4.24
C VAL A 26 4.53 12.74 4.67
N PHE A 27 3.39 12.29 5.17
CA PHE A 27 2.26 13.15 5.53
C PHE A 27 2.06 13.20 7.03
N SER A 28 1.92 14.40 7.60
CA SER A 28 1.57 14.59 9.00
C SER A 28 0.16 14.07 9.29
N TYR A 29 -0.03 13.52 10.49
CA TYR A 29 -1.35 13.04 10.93
C TYR A 29 -2.37 14.20 10.92
N PRO A 30 -3.48 14.09 10.15
CA PRO A 30 -4.40 15.21 9.90
C PRO A 30 -5.37 15.49 11.06
N TYR A 31 -4.94 15.24 12.30
CA TYR A 31 -5.75 15.50 13.49
C TYR A 31 -5.75 16.98 13.87
N SER A 32 -6.91 17.48 14.32
CA SER A 32 -7.03 18.82 14.91
C SER A 32 -7.76 18.75 16.25
N SER A 33 -7.37 19.58 17.22
CA SER A 33 -7.95 19.61 18.57
C SER A 33 -9.29 20.36 18.68
N GLY A 34 -9.94 20.67 17.55
CA GLY A 34 -11.24 21.35 17.51
C GLY A 34 -12.42 20.39 17.68
N SER A 35 -13.63 20.94 17.84
CA SER A 35 -14.87 20.15 17.98
C SER A 35 -15.16 19.20 16.80
N ASN A 36 -14.57 19.48 15.62
CA ASN A 36 -14.60 18.62 14.44
C ASN A 36 -13.21 18.05 14.16
N SER A 37 -12.76 17.12 15.00
CA SER A 37 -11.45 16.46 14.94
C SER A 37 -11.40 15.22 14.02
N GLY A 38 -12.50 14.91 13.33
CA GLY A 38 -12.58 13.86 12.33
C GLY A 38 -12.01 14.28 10.96
N PRO A 39 -11.89 13.32 10.03
CA PRO A 39 -11.39 13.60 8.69
C PRO A 39 -12.36 14.52 7.94
N ARG A 40 -11.84 15.62 7.40
CA ARG A 40 -12.62 16.63 6.65
C ARG A 40 -12.95 16.18 5.24
N ASN A 41 -12.16 15.26 4.69
CA ASN A 41 -12.33 14.71 3.35
C ASN A 41 -11.79 13.28 3.27
N THR A 42 -12.02 12.62 2.14
CA THR A 42 -11.57 11.25 1.89
C THR A 42 -10.04 11.11 1.96
N TRP A 43 -9.28 12.15 1.60
CA TRP A 43 -7.83 12.11 1.67
C TRP A 43 -7.33 12.01 3.12
N GLU A 44 -7.84 12.87 4.00
CA GLU A 44 -7.52 12.82 5.43
C GLU A 44 -7.93 11.48 6.05
N LEU A 45 -9.06 10.91 5.63
CA LEU A 45 -9.48 9.57 6.06
C LEU A 45 -8.47 8.49 5.63
N ILE A 46 -8.00 8.50 4.38
CA ILE A 46 -7.00 7.55 3.88
C ILE A 46 -5.69 7.69 4.68
N VAL A 47 -5.25 8.91 4.94
CA VAL A 47 -4.05 9.17 5.76
C VAL A 47 -4.27 8.66 7.19
N MET A 48 -5.39 8.96 7.84
CA MET A 48 -5.69 8.45 9.18
C MET A 48 -5.68 6.91 9.24
N ILE A 49 -6.33 6.24 8.28
CA ILE A 49 -6.32 4.78 8.16
C ILE A 49 -4.91 4.26 7.94
N SER A 50 -4.10 4.94 7.12
CA SER A 50 -2.71 4.55 6.91
C SER A 50 -1.91 4.59 8.20
N TYR A 51 -2.14 5.57 9.08
CA TYR A 51 -1.44 5.64 10.37
C TYR A 51 -1.83 4.49 11.31
N ASP A 52 -3.11 4.13 11.36
CA ASP A 52 -3.60 3.06 12.24
C ASP A 52 -3.16 1.67 11.75
N SER A 53 -3.18 1.46 10.44
CA SER A 53 -2.97 0.14 9.81
C SER A 53 -1.65 0.01 9.04
N TRP A 54 -0.69 0.94 9.19
CA TRP A 54 0.54 1.00 8.38
C TRP A 54 1.31 -0.33 8.37
N GLY A 55 1.50 -0.94 9.54
CA GLY A 55 2.24 -2.19 9.69
C GLY A 55 1.57 -3.36 8.96
N TRP A 56 0.23 -3.45 9.06
CA TRP A 56 -0.54 -4.48 8.36
C TRP A 56 -0.49 -4.32 6.84
N PHE A 57 -0.68 -3.10 6.34
CA PHE A 57 -0.57 -2.83 4.90
C PHE A 57 0.82 -3.13 4.36
N LEU A 58 1.87 -2.81 5.12
CA LEU A 58 3.24 -3.11 4.74
C LEU A 58 3.48 -4.62 4.66
N MET A 59 3.07 -5.38 5.69
CA MET A 59 3.24 -6.84 5.70
C MET A 59 2.50 -7.52 4.55
N ILE A 60 1.23 -7.16 4.33
CA ILE A 60 0.41 -7.72 3.24
C ILE A 60 1.00 -7.34 1.87
N GLY A 61 1.43 -6.08 1.70
CA GLY A 61 2.04 -5.60 0.48
C GLY A 61 3.33 -6.37 0.12
N ILE A 62 4.22 -6.56 1.10
CA ILE A 62 5.45 -7.37 0.94
C ILE A 62 5.09 -8.82 0.62
N ALA A 63 4.08 -9.40 1.28
CA ALA A 63 3.66 -10.78 1.02
C ALA A 63 3.17 -10.97 -0.44
N PHE A 64 2.40 -10.02 -0.98
CA PHE A 64 1.97 -10.07 -2.38
C PHE A 64 3.13 -9.97 -3.37
N ILE A 65 4.07 -9.06 -3.12
CA ILE A 65 5.28 -8.90 -3.95
C ILE A 65 6.11 -10.19 -3.90
N ALA A 66 6.34 -10.74 -2.71
CA ALA A 66 7.08 -11.99 -2.51
C ALA A 66 6.38 -13.17 -3.20
N TYR A 67 5.05 -13.28 -3.10
CA TYR A 67 4.27 -14.31 -3.77
C TYR A 67 4.47 -14.28 -5.29
N VAL A 68 4.39 -13.09 -5.90
CA VAL A 68 4.61 -12.94 -7.34
C VAL A 68 6.06 -13.29 -7.71
N ALA A 69 7.04 -12.84 -6.92
CA ALA A 69 8.45 -13.16 -7.15
C ALA A 69 8.73 -14.66 -7.08
N LEU A 70 8.15 -15.36 -6.09
CA LEU A 70 8.26 -16.81 -5.94
C LEU A 70 7.57 -17.56 -7.10
N ARG A 71 6.38 -17.12 -7.50
CA ARG A 71 5.66 -17.69 -8.65
C ARG A 71 6.46 -17.54 -9.94
N GLN A 72 7.07 -16.38 -10.17
CA GLN A 72 7.92 -16.16 -11.33
C GLN A 72 9.18 -17.04 -11.31
N LYS A 73 9.82 -17.22 -10.15
CA LYS A 73 10.95 -18.15 -10.01
C LYS A 73 10.55 -19.58 -10.36
N ARG A 74 9.39 -20.05 -9.90
CA ARG A 74 8.88 -21.40 -10.21
C ARG A 74 8.55 -21.57 -11.70
N ALA A 75 7.98 -20.55 -12.35
CA ALA A 75 7.63 -20.62 -13.78
C ALA A 75 8.83 -20.55 -14.73
N ARG A 76 10.04 -20.23 -14.23
CA ARG A 76 11.28 -20.18 -15.00
C ARG A 76 12.15 -21.44 -14.83
N ARG A 77 11.77 -22.35 -13.93
CA ARG A 77 12.39 -23.67 -13.77
C ARG A 77 11.56 -24.68 -14.56
#